data_AF-A0A2V7V2D2-F1
#
_entry.id   AF-A0A2V7V2D2-F1
#
_cell.length_a   1.000
_cell.length_b   1.000
_cell.length_c   1.000
_cell.angle_alpha   90.00
_cell.angle_beta   90.00
_cell.angle_gamma   90.00
#
_symmetry.space_group_name_H-M   'P 1'
#
loop_
_entity.id
_entity.type
_entity.pdbx_description
1 polymer ?
#
loop_
_entity_poly.entity_id
_entity_poly.type
_entity_poly.pdbx_seq_one_letter_code
_entity_poly.pdbx_strand_id
1 'polypeptide(L)'
;MAVAKPSLGRLILVPSLITLAVTLLRLVGELSRWSPALFNREAGGPGALVGIVWLIPVFGIYFAMRLARAGEGPVHAGKAAGWAALAFALNTVLAFGSFALFPKSLLVQLAVFGVGSWLAIALAHPGWPALWRVLLAYGLAARLPVLVIMFLSIFGGWDTHYAKPRPDFPPMGHWGLFLWTALLPQMSIWIYLTVVGGLLFGALAVGIRRLARRGSDRDVPTGSVSAGA
;
A
#
# COMPACT_ATOMS: atom_id res chain seq x y z
N MET A 1 22.50 17.97 -14.48
CA MET A 1 21.90 17.15 -15.56
C MET A 1 20.51 16.69 -15.12
N ALA A 2 19.46 17.03 -15.86
CA ALA A 2 18.11 16.56 -15.57
C ALA A 2 18.04 15.04 -15.82
N VAL A 3 17.76 14.25 -14.78
CA VAL A 3 17.53 12.81 -14.93
C VAL A 3 16.28 12.63 -15.79
N ALA A 4 16.37 11.86 -16.87
CA ALA A 4 15.23 11.56 -17.75
C ALA A 4 14.04 11.04 -16.92
N LYS A 5 12.83 11.55 -17.21
CA LYS A 5 11.61 11.16 -16.50
C LYS A 5 11.42 9.63 -16.58
N PRO A 6 11.30 8.92 -15.45
CA PRO A 6 11.07 7.48 -15.48
C PRO A 6 9.71 7.20 -16.14
N SER A 7 9.65 6.31 -17.12
CA SER A 7 8.36 5.81 -17.60
C SER A 7 7.68 5.01 -16.49
N LEU A 8 6.36 5.14 -16.36
CA LEU A 8 5.57 4.49 -15.31
C LEU A 8 5.83 2.97 -15.25
N GLY A 9 5.79 2.31 -16.41
CA GLY A 9 6.04 0.86 -16.51
C GLY A 9 7.44 0.47 -16.03
N ARG A 10 8.48 1.21 -16.43
CA ARG A 10 9.87 0.94 -16.00
C ARG A 10 10.06 1.21 -14.51
N LEU A 11 9.31 2.15 -13.94
CA LEU A 11 9.38 2.48 -12.52
C LEU A 11 8.79 1.35 -11.66
N ILE A 12 7.67 0.76 -12.07
CA ILE A 12 6.95 -0.25 -11.28
C ILE A 12 7.37 -1.69 -11.59
N LEU A 13 7.98 -1.98 -12.75
CA LEU A 13 8.31 -3.34 -13.18
C LEU A 13 9.09 -4.13 -12.12
N VAL A 14 10.22 -3.60 -11.68
CA VAL A 14 11.07 -4.29 -10.69
C VAL A 14 10.34 -4.47 -9.35
N PRO A 15 9.72 -3.43 -8.75
CA PRO A 15 8.86 -3.61 -7.58
C PRO A 15 7.76 -4.65 -7.76
N SER A 16 7.08 -4.68 -8.91
CA SER A 16 6.03 -5.67 -9.20
C SER A 16 6.58 -7.09 -9.26
N LEU A 17 7.76 -7.31 -9.86
CA LEU A 17 8.43 -8.61 -9.89
C LEU A 17 8.87 -9.07 -8.49
N ILE A 18 9.40 -8.16 -7.67
CA ILE A 18 9.75 -8.47 -6.27
C ILE A 18 8.49 -8.87 -5.49
N THR A 19 7.40 -8.11 -5.65
CA THR A 19 6.13 -8.41 -4.99
C THR A 19 5.54 -9.75 -5.44
N LEU A 20 5.65 -10.08 -6.72
CA LEU A 20 5.30 -11.40 -7.24
C LEU A 20 6.15 -12.49 -6.58
N ALA A 21 7.47 -12.32 -6.52
CA ALA A 21 8.38 -13.27 -5.90
C ALA A 21 8.06 -13.51 -4.42
N VAL A 22 7.80 -12.45 -3.65
CA VAL A 22 7.39 -12.57 -2.23
C VAL A 22 6.04 -13.28 -2.10
N THR A 23 5.10 -13.00 -3.00
CA THR A 23 3.78 -13.66 -3.01
C THR A 23 3.91 -15.16 -3.30
N LEU A 24 4.70 -15.54 -4.30
CA LEU A 24 4.95 -16.93 -4.65
C LEU A 24 5.74 -17.65 -3.56
N LEU A 25 6.76 -17.01 -2.98
CA LEU A 25 7.50 -17.55 -1.84
C LEU A 25 6.56 -17.84 -0.67
N ARG A 26 5.64 -16.91 -0.37
CA ARG A 26 4.63 -17.11 0.66
C ARG A 26 3.74 -18.32 0.36
N LEU A 27 3.19 -18.38 -0.85
CA LEU A 27 2.34 -19.49 -1.29
C LEU A 27 3.06 -20.84 -1.17
N VAL A 28 4.30 -20.93 -1.69
CA VAL A 28 5.11 -22.15 -1.64
C VAL A 28 5.40 -22.56 -0.20
N GLY A 29 5.74 -21.60 0.67
CA GLY A 29 5.98 -21.87 2.08
C GLY A 29 4.74 -22.40 2.81
N GLU A 30 3.56 -21.87 2.51
CA GLU A 30 2.29 -22.36 3.09
C GLU A 30 1.93 -23.77 2.59
N LEU A 31 2.08 -24.02 1.29
CA LEU A 31 1.84 -25.35 0.69
C LEU A 31 2.83 -26.40 1.20
N SER A 32 4.08 -26.00 1.40
CA SER A 32 5.16 -26.86 1.92
C SER A 32 5.17 -26.95 3.45
N ARG A 33 4.21 -26.32 4.14
CA ARG A 33 4.09 -26.29 5.60
C ARG A 33 5.37 -25.85 6.31
N TRP A 34 6.04 -24.83 5.76
CA TRP A 34 7.16 -24.18 6.41
C TRP A 34 6.73 -23.47 7.71
N SER A 35 7.70 -22.92 8.44
CA SER A 35 7.50 -22.32 9.77
C SER A 35 6.24 -21.43 9.82
N PRO A 36 5.26 -21.72 10.70
CA PRO A 36 4.05 -20.92 10.85
C PRO A 36 4.32 -19.46 11.25
N ALA A 37 5.45 -19.17 11.89
CA ALA A 37 5.87 -17.80 12.21
C ALA A 37 6.15 -16.97 10.95
N LEU A 38 6.57 -17.62 9.85
CA LEU A 38 6.87 -16.97 8.57
C LEU A 38 5.71 -17.11 7.58
N PHE A 39 5.04 -18.27 7.58
CA PHE A 39 4.05 -18.69 6.59
C PHE A 39 2.73 -19.12 7.27
N ASN A 40 2.15 -18.24 8.10
CA ASN A 40 0.88 -18.52 8.76
C ASN A 40 -0.26 -18.68 7.74
N ARG A 41 -0.96 -19.81 7.85
CA ARG A 41 -2.06 -20.24 6.98
C ARG A 41 -3.45 -19.89 7.54
N GLU A 42 -3.53 -19.22 8.68
CA GLU A 42 -4.79 -18.78 9.28
C GLU A 42 -5.47 -17.68 8.46
N ALA A 43 -6.78 -17.53 8.63
CA ALA A 43 -7.58 -16.55 7.92
C ALA A 43 -7.02 -15.13 8.11
N GLY A 44 -6.84 -14.39 7.01
CA GLY A 44 -6.24 -13.06 7.03
C GLY A 44 -4.72 -13.02 7.26
N GLY A 45 -4.09 -14.17 7.52
CA GLY A 45 -2.66 -14.33 7.74
C GLY A 45 -2.05 -13.43 8.83
N PRO A 46 -2.73 -13.21 9.99
CA PRO A 46 -2.20 -12.36 11.04
C PRO A 46 -0.83 -12.86 11.50
N GLY A 47 0.12 -11.94 11.66
CA GLY A 47 1.47 -12.24 12.12
C GLY A 47 2.41 -12.86 11.09
N ALA A 48 1.97 -13.13 9.85
CA ALA A 48 2.88 -13.65 8.82
C ALA A 48 3.93 -12.59 8.44
N LEU A 49 5.20 -12.86 8.79
CA LEU A 49 6.32 -11.98 8.45
C LEU A 49 6.58 -11.95 6.94
N VAL A 50 6.36 -13.05 6.23
CA VAL A 50 6.48 -13.08 4.77
C VAL A 50 5.16 -12.62 4.16
N GLY A 51 5.01 -11.30 4.06
CA GLY A 51 3.80 -10.66 3.53
C GLY A 51 4.13 -9.42 2.71
N ILE A 52 3.41 -9.24 1.60
CA ILE A 52 3.60 -8.07 0.73
C ILE A 52 3.10 -6.75 1.36
N VAL A 53 2.42 -6.81 2.51
CA VAL A 53 2.02 -5.62 3.29
C VAL A 53 3.25 -4.78 3.71
N TRP A 54 4.37 -5.44 4.03
CA TRP A 54 5.62 -4.79 4.43
C TRP A 54 6.30 -4.05 3.28
N LEU A 55 5.94 -4.36 2.03
CA LEU A 55 6.49 -3.69 0.86
C LEU A 55 5.85 -2.31 0.62
N ILE A 56 4.72 -2.01 1.27
CA ILE A 56 4.04 -0.70 1.17
C ILE A 56 4.95 0.45 1.61
N PRO A 57 5.50 0.47 2.84
CA PRO A 57 6.42 1.53 3.24
C PRO A 57 7.69 1.56 2.37
N VAL A 58 8.26 0.39 2.05
CA VAL A 58 9.49 0.28 1.25
C VAL A 58 9.32 0.89 -0.13
N PHE A 59 8.30 0.46 -0.88
CA PHE A 59 8.09 0.95 -2.24
C PHE A 59 7.45 2.32 -2.28
N GLY A 60 6.64 2.70 -1.28
CA GLY A 60 6.18 4.09 -1.09
C GLY A 60 7.36 5.06 -1.03
N ILE A 61 8.35 4.76 -0.19
CA ILE A 61 9.58 5.57 -0.07
C ILE A 61 10.39 5.54 -1.36
N TYR A 62 10.61 4.36 -1.95
CA TYR A 62 11.35 4.20 -3.19
C TYR A 62 10.76 5.05 -4.33
N PHE A 63 9.45 4.96 -4.59
CA PHE A 63 8.79 5.71 -5.64
C PHE A 63 8.82 7.22 -5.36
N ALA A 64 8.53 7.63 -4.12
CA ALA A 64 8.59 9.03 -3.72
C ALA A 64 9.97 9.63 -3.98
N MET A 65 11.03 8.90 -3.62
CA MET A 65 12.40 9.35 -3.79
C MET A 65 12.83 9.40 -5.25
N ARG A 66 12.39 8.45 -6.08
CA ARG A 66 12.65 8.44 -7.53
C ARG A 66 11.95 9.62 -8.22
N LEU A 67 10.68 9.87 -7.90
CA LEU A 67 9.91 10.99 -8.44
C LEU A 67 10.46 12.34 -7.98
N ALA A 68 10.78 12.49 -6.69
CA ALA A 68 11.35 13.73 -6.17
C ALA A 68 12.71 14.07 -6.81
N ARG A 69 13.55 13.06 -7.11
CA ARG A 69 14.81 13.26 -7.85
C ARG A 69 14.59 13.63 -9.32
N ALA A 70 13.49 13.21 -9.91
CA ALA A 70 13.09 13.56 -11.27
C ALA A 70 12.33 14.90 -11.36
N GLY A 71 12.23 15.66 -10.26
CA GLY A 71 11.53 16.94 -10.23
C GLY A 71 10.01 16.83 -10.06
N GLU A 72 9.45 15.62 -9.94
CA GLU A 72 8.02 15.37 -9.70
C GLU A 72 7.70 15.19 -8.21
N GLY A 73 8.47 15.85 -7.33
CA GLY A 73 8.20 15.89 -5.90
C GLY A 73 6.98 16.74 -5.57
N PRO A 74 6.39 16.61 -4.36
CA PRO A 74 5.30 17.49 -3.96
C PRO A 74 5.86 18.89 -3.72
N VAL A 75 5.08 19.92 -4.04
CA VAL A 75 5.47 21.31 -3.74
C VAL A 75 5.71 21.43 -2.22
N HIS A 76 4.77 20.93 -1.42
CA HIS A 76 4.83 20.92 0.03
C HIS A 76 4.68 19.49 0.58
N ALA A 77 5.76 18.94 1.14
CA ALA A 77 5.74 17.58 1.69
C ALA A 77 4.72 17.44 2.85
N GLY A 78 4.60 18.46 3.71
CA GLY A 78 3.61 18.47 4.79
C GLY A 78 2.16 18.44 4.28
N LYS A 79 1.84 19.18 3.21
CA LYS A 79 0.51 19.13 2.57
C LYS A 79 0.23 17.75 1.97
N ALA A 80 1.23 17.14 1.32
CA ALA A 80 1.10 15.78 0.78
C ALA A 80 0.82 14.75 1.89
N ALA A 81 1.56 14.83 3.00
CA ALA A 81 1.33 13.98 4.17
C ALA A 81 -0.05 14.24 4.81
N GLY A 82 -0.48 15.50 4.90
CA GLY A 82 -1.79 15.89 5.43
C GLY A 82 -2.96 15.31 4.63
N TRP A 83 -2.90 15.35 3.29
CA TRP A 83 -3.92 14.69 2.45
C TRP A 83 -3.93 13.18 2.61
N ALA A 84 -2.75 12.54 2.68
CA ALA A 84 -2.66 11.10 2.92
C ALA A 84 -3.21 10.72 4.31
N ALA A 85 -2.89 11.50 5.35
CA ALA A 85 -3.41 11.29 6.70
C ALA A 85 -4.92 11.50 6.78
N LEU A 86 -5.47 12.52 6.10
CA LEU A 86 -6.91 12.75 6.03
C LEU A 86 -7.63 11.60 5.33
N ALA A 87 -7.10 11.13 4.20
CA ALA A 87 -7.64 9.96 3.50
C ALA A 87 -7.59 8.69 4.37
N PHE A 88 -6.51 8.51 5.12
CA PHE A 88 -6.38 7.39 6.04
C PHE A 88 -7.42 7.46 7.17
N ALA A 89 -7.58 8.65 7.77
CA ALA A 89 -8.55 8.91 8.81
C ALA A 89 -9.99 8.69 8.31
N LEU A 90 -10.34 9.19 7.11
CA LEU A 90 -11.65 8.98 6.51
C LEU A 90 -12.00 7.49 6.44
N ASN A 91 -11.13 6.67 5.84
CA ASN A 91 -11.44 5.25 5.66
C ASN A 91 -11.48 4.50 7.00
N THR A 92 -10.64 4.92 7.95
CA THR A 92 -10.64 4.39 9.32
C THR A 92 -11.97 4.68 10.02
N VAL A 93 -12.45 5.93 9.96
CA VAL A 93 -13.75 6.33 10.52
C VAL A 93 -14.90 5.56 9.87
N LEU A 94 -14.89 5.40 8.55
CA LEU A 94 -15.91 4.62 7.85
C LEU A 94 -15.89 3.14 8.25
N ALA A 95 -14.71 2.53 8.35
CA ALA A 95 -14.55 1.15 8.78
C ALA A 95 -15.05 0.94 10.21
N PHE A 96 -14.59 1.75 11.18
CA PHE A 96 -15.03 1.65 12.58
C PHE A 96 -16.50 2.03 12.76
N GLY A 97 -16.97 3.05 12.06
CA GLY A 97 -18.39 3.44 12.04
C GLY A 97 -19.28 2.30 11.53
N SER A 98 -18.80 1.52 10.54
CA SER A 98 -19.56 0.36 10.05
C SER A 98 -19.74 -0.73 11.10
N PHE A 99 -18.76 -0.95 12.00
CA PHE A 99 -18.93 -1.88 13.12
C PHE A 99 -19.97 -1.41 14.12
N ALA A 100 -20.05 -0.10 14.38
CA ALA A 100 -21.04 0.48 15.28
C ALA A 100 -22.46 0.46 14.69
N LEU A 101 -22.60 0.77 13.40
CA LEU A 101 -23.89 0.86 12.71
C LEU A 101 -24.43 -0.50 12.26
N PHE A 102 -23.55 -1.44 11.92
CA PHE A 102 -23.91 -2.75 11.35
C PHE A 102 -23.21 -3.90 12.08
N PRO A 103 -23.31 -4.02 13.42
CA PRO A 103 -22.48 -4.95 14.20
C PRO A 103 -22.64 -6.42 13.83
N LYS A 104 -23.77 -6.80 13.24
CA LYS A 104 -24.10 -8.19 12.85
C LYS A 104 -23.89 -8.49 11.37
N SER A 105 -23.46 -7.51 10.56
CA SER A 105 -23.36 -7.68 9.11
C SER A 105 -21.95 -7.44 8.60
N LEU A 106 -21.14 -8.51 8.61
CA LEU A 106 -19.76 -8.48 8.14
C LEU A 106 -19.66 -8.08 6.66
N LEU A 107 -20.64 -8.47 5.84
CA LEU A 107 -20.65 -8.11 4.41
C LEU A 107 -20.89 -6.61 4.23
N VAL A 108 -21.77 -6.00 5.02
CA VAL A 108 -21.99 -4.54 4.98
C VAL A 108 -20.75 -3.81 5.48
N GLN A 109 -20.12 -4.28 6.57
CA GLN A 109 -18.86 -3.72 7.06
C GLN A 109 -17.76 -3.75 5.98
N LEU A 110 -17.59 -4.89 5.31
CA LEU A 110 -16.63 -5.03 4.20
C LEU A 110 -16.99 -4.16 3.00
N ALA A 111 -18.27 -4.07 2.63
CA ALA A 111 -18.72 -3.22 1.54
C ALA A 111 -18.45 -1.74 1.84
N VAL A 112 -18.80 -1.26 3.04
CA VAL A 112 -18.52 0.11 3.49
C VAL A 112 -17.02 0.39 3.48
N PHE A 113 -16.21 -0.54 3.97
CA PHE A 113 -14.75 -0.37 3.96
C PHE A 113 -14.18 -0.38 2.53
N GLY A 114 -14.71 -1.22 1.64
CA GLY A 114 -14.30 -1.27 0.24
C GLY A 114 -14.67 0.01 -0.53
N VAL A 115 -15.87 0.53 -0.34
CA VAL A 115 -16.30 1.82 -0.94
C VAL A 115 -15.50 2.98 -0.34
N GLY A 116 -15.36 3.02 0.98
CA GLY A 116 -14.56 4.01 1.69
C GLY A 116 -13.10 4.03 1.23
N SER A 117 -12.55 2.87 0.87
CA SER A 117 -11.20 2.74 0.32
C SER A 117 -11.02 3.49 -1.00
N TRP A 118 -11.99 3.40 -1.91
CA TRP A 118 -11.95 4.16 -3.17
C TRP A 118 -12.15 5.66 -2.96
N LEU A 119 -13.03 6.06 -2.02
CA LEU A 119 -13.19 7.46 -1.64
C LEU A 119 -11.89 8.03 -1.06
N ALA A 120 -11.22 7.29 -0.19
CA ALA A 120 -9.94 7.68 0.39
C ALA A 120 -8.81 7.74 -0.65
N ILE A 121 -8.75 6.80 -1.59
CA ILE A 121 -7.83 6.86 -2.73
C ILE A 121 -8.04 8.16 -3.51
N ALA A 122 -9.29 8.50 -3.86
CA ALA A 122 -9.60 9.73 -4.59
C ALA A 122 -9.23 10.98 -3.78
N LEU A 123 -9.52 10.98 -2.47
CA LEU A 123 -9.23 12.09 -1.57
C LEU A 123 -7.72 12.36 -1.42
N ALA A 124 -6.88 11.33 -1.51
CA ALA A 124 -5.43 11.48 -1.39
C ALA A 124 -4.77 12.09 -2.64
N HIS A 125 -5.45 12.06 -3.80
CA HIS A 125 -4.88 12.49 -5.09
C HIS A 125 -4.27 13.90 -5.09
N PRO A 126 -4.92 14.95 -4.54
CA PRO A 126 -4.39 16.32 -4.57
C PRO A 126 -3.08 16.49 -3.78
N GLY A 127 -2.75 15.56 -2.88
CA GLY A 127 -1.53 15.64 -2.06
C GLY A 127 -0.26 15.48 -2.89
N TRP A 128 -0.25 14.51 -3.79
CA TRP A 128 0.87 14.25 -4.69
C TRP A 128 0.44 13.38 -5.90
N PRO A 129 -0.10 13.99 -6.97
CA PRO A 129 -0.70 13.27 -8.10
C PRO A 129 0.24 12.26 -8.78
N ALA A 130 1.52 12.61 -8.95
CA ALA A 130 2.50 11.73 -9.57
C ALA A 130 2.73 10.44 -8.77
N LEU A 131 2.96 10.56 -7.45
CA LEU A 131 3.16 9.40 -6.57
C LEU A 131 1.87 8.58 -6.43
N TRP A 132 0.72 9.26 -6.33
CA TRP A 132 -0.59 8.62 -6.33
C TRP A 132 -0.78 7.69 -7.54
N ARG A 133 -0.49 8.18 -8.75
CA ARG A 133 -0.64 7.40 -10.00
C ARG A 133 0.30 6.19 -10.02
N VAL A 134 1.54 6.37 -9.58
CA VAL A 134 2.53 5.28 -9.50
C VAL A 134 2.07 4.21 -8.52
N LEU A 135 1.62 4.60 -7.33
CA LEU A 135 1.16 3.67 -6.31
C LEU A 135 -0.14 2.98 -6.69
N LEU A 136 -1.04 3.64 -7.42
CA LEU A 136 -2.26 3.00 -7.92
C LEU A 136 -1.92 1.93 -8.96
N ALA A 137 -1.06 2.26 -9.93
CA ALA A 137 -0.62 1.30 -10.95
C ALA A 137 0.16 0.13 -10.33
N TYR A 138 1.07 0.42 -9.40
CA TYR A 138 1.80 -0.60 -8.65
C TYR A 138 0.87 -1.45 -7.78
N GLY A 139 -0.10 -0.82 -7.11
CA GLY A 139 -1.13 -1.51 -6.33
C GLY A 139 -1.90 -2.50 -7.19
N LEU A 140 -2.40 -2.10 -8.34
CA LEU A 140 -3.07 -3.02 -9.29
C LEU A 140 -2.14 -4.17 -9.70
N ALA A 141 -0.91 -3.86 -10.10
CA ALA A 141 0.07 -4.87 -10.51
C ALA A 141 0.41 -5.87 -9.38
N ALA A 142 0.44 -5.42 -8.13
CA ALA A 142 0.67 -6.26 -6.96
C ALA A 142 -0.53 -7.17 -6.61
N ARG A 143 -1.76 -6.75 -6.94
CA ARG A 143 -2.99 -7.45 -6.52
C ARG A 143 -3.48 -8.47 -7.54
N LEU A 144 -3.24 -8.25 -8.83
CA LEU A 144 -3.66 -9.20 -9.86
C LEU A 144 -3.09 -10.62 -9.63
N PRO A 145 -1.79 -10.82 -9.34
CA PRO A 145 -1.28 -12.16 -9.02
C PRO A 145 -1.91 -12.76 -7.76
N VAL A 146 -2.16 -11.95 -6.73
CA VAL A 146 -2.81 -12.39 -5.49
C VAL A 146 -4.22 -12.88 -5.78
N LEU A 147 -4.99 -12.15 -6.59
CA LEU A 147 -6.33 -12.57 -7.00
C LEU A 147 -6.33 -13.90 -7.75
N VAL A 148 -5.38 -14.10 -8.66
CA VAL A 148 -5.23 -15.38 -9.37
C VAL A 148 -4.92 -16.50 -8.38
N ILE A 149 -4.02 -16.28 -7.43
CA ILE A 149 -3.70 -17.28 -6.40
C ILE A 149 -4.90 -17.56 -5.51
N MET A 150 -5.65 -16.55 -5.10
CA MET A 150 -6.87 -16.74 -4.30
C MET A 150 -7.94 -17.49 -5.07
N PHE A 151 -8.12 -17.21 -6.36
CA PHE A 151 -9.01 -17.98 -7.23
C PHE A 151 -8.59 -19.46 -7.26
N LEU A 152 -7.33 -19.75 -7.55
CA LEU A 152 -6.82 -21.13 -7.59
C LEU A 152 -6.92 -21.82 -6.22
N SER A 153 -6.67 -21.09 -5.13
CA SER A 153 -6.72 -21.64 -3.77
C SER A 153 -8.15 -21.99 -3.35
N ILE A 154 -9.11 -21.10 -3.62
CA ILE A 154 -10.52 -21.29 -3.27
C ILE A 154 -11.12 -22.43 -4.09
N PHE A 155 -10.94 -22.41 -5.42
CA PHE A 155 -11.55 -23.40 -6.31
C PHE A 155 -10.80 -24.74 -6.30
N GLY A 156 -9.49 -24.73 -6.00
CA GLY A 156 -8.66 -25.91 -5.88
C GLY A 156 -8.64 -26.53 -4.47
N GLY A 157 -9.34 -25.94 -3.50
CA GLY A 157 -9.41 -26.45 -2.13
C GLY A 157 -8.07 -26.47 -1.39
N TRP A 158 -7.18 -25.50 -1.68
CA TRP A 158 -5.86 -25.46 -1.04
C TRP A 158 -5.94 -25.00 0.40
N ASP A 159 -5.23 -25.70 1.29
CA ASP A 159 -5.14 -25.35 2.72
C ASP A 159 -4.11 -24.23 2.97
N THR A 160 -4.42 -23.04 2.46
CA THR A 160 -3.62 -21.80 2.56
C THR A 160 -4.46 -20.67 3.15
N HIS A 161 -3.83 -19.58 3.60
CA HIS A 161 -4.60 -18.42 4.08
C HIS A 161 -5.44 -17.78 2.95
N TYR A 162 -5.03 -17.96 1.69
CA TYR A 162 -5.70 -17.41 0.51
C TYR A 162 -7.13 -17.94 0.30
N ALA A 163 -7.46 -19.11 0.87
CA ALA A 163 -8.78 -19.72 0.75
C ALA A 163 -9.64 -19.61 2.01
N LYS A 164 -9.11 -19.04 3.10
CA LYS A 164 -9.77 -19.11 4.41
C LYS A 164 -10.48 -17.81 4.78
N PRO A 165 -11.82 -17.81 4.84
CA PRO A 165 -12.54 -16.70 5.43
C PRO A 165 -12.31 -16.65 6.94
N ARG A 166 -12.67 -15.52 7.55
CA ARG A 166 -12.72 -15.42 9.01
C ARG A 166 -13.72 -16.45 9.60
N PRO A 167 -13.53 -16.91 10.85
CA PRO A 167 -14.45 -17.88 11.46
C PRO A 167 -15.92 -17.43 11.55
N ASP A 168 -16.16 -16.12 11.62
CA ASP A 168 -17.49 -15.49 11.70
C ASP A 168 -18.11 -15.18 10.33
N PHE A 169 -17.48 -15.61 9.23
CA PHE A 169 -17.95 -15.33 7.88
C PHE A 169 -19.17 -16.19 7.51
N PRO A 170 -20.21 -15.62 6.87
CA PRO A 170 -21.37 -16.41 6.43
C PRO A 170 -20.97 -17.57 5.50
N PRO A 171 -21.62 -18.74 5.60
CA PRO A 171 -21.38 -19.83 4.66
C PRO A 171 -21.70 -19.41 3.22
N MET A 172 -20.79 -19.68 2.29
CA MET A 172 -20.94 -19.34 0.87
C MET A 172 -20.30 -20.41 -0.02
N GLY A 173 -20.81 -20.56 -1.24
CA GLY A 173 -20.10 -21.30 -2.30
C GLY A 173 -18.85 -20.54 -2.79
N HIS A 174 -18.03 -21.20 -3.61
CA HIS A 174 -16.75 -20.67 -4.09
C HIS A 174 -16.83 -19.26 -4.69
N TRP A 175 -17.87 -18.96 -5.48
CA TRP A 175 -18.06 -17.64 -6.07
C TRP A 175 -18.33 -16.55 -5.02
N GLY A 176 -19.23 -16.81 -4.06
CA GLY A 176 -19.50 -15.86 -2.99
C GLY A 176 -18.26 -15.60 -2.15
N LEU A 177 -17.54 -16.67 -1.80
CA LEU A 177 -16.28 -16.59 -1.07
C LEU A 177 -15.24 -15.77 -1.84
N PHE A 178 -15.03 -16.06 -3.13
CA PHE A 178 -14.10 -15.34 -3.98
C PHE A 178 -14.45 -13.86 -4.10
N LEU A 179 -15.71 -13.51 -4.35
CA LEU A 179 -16.13 -12.12 -4.50
C LEU A 179 -15.90 -11.31 -3.22
N TRP A 180 -16.29 -11.87 -2.08
CA TRP A 180 -16.27 -11.13 -0.81
C TRP A 180 -14.93 -11.16 -0.07
N THR A 181 -14.13 -12.23 -0.23
CA THR A 181 -12.86 -12.37 0.50
C THR A 181 -11.64 -12.13 -0.36
N ALA A 182 -11.73 -12.34 -1.69
CA ALA A 182 -10.65 -12.09 -2.63
C ALA A 182 -10.87 -10.79 -3.41
N LEU A 183 -11.88 -10.76 -4.30
CA LEU A 183 -12.05 -9.66 -5.26
C LEU A 183 -12.21 -8.32 -4.57
N LEU A 184 -13.21 -8.19 -3.69
CA LEU A 184 -13.50 -6.93 -3.02
C LEU A 184 -12.31 -6.43 -2.20
N PRO A 185 -11.70 -7.20 -1.27
CA PRO A 185 -10.59 -6.70 -0.47
C PRO A 185 -9.34 -6.39 -1.30
N GLN A 186 -8.96 -7.26 -2.24
CA GLN A 186 -7.74 -7.06 -3.04
C GLN A 186 -7.88 -5.88 -4.01
N MET A 187 -9.07 -5.63 -4.54
CA MET A 187 -9.32 -4.53 -5.49
C MET A 187 -9.88 -3.26 -4.83
N SER A 188 -9.90 -3.18 -3.50
CA SER A 188 -10.26 -1.95 -2.80
C SER A 188 -9.35 -1.71 -1.61
N ILE A 189 -9.58 -2.38 -0.48
CA ILE A 189 -8.91 -2.18 0.81
C ILE A 189 -7.39 -2.27 0.65
N TRP A 190 -6.88 -3.28 -0.03
CA TRP A 190 -5.45 -3.45 -0.20
C TRP A 190 -4.82 -2.49 -1.22
N ILE A 191 -5.59 -2.01 -2.21
CA ILE A 191 -5.14 -0.92 -3.09
C ILE A 191 -5.06 0.38 -2.29
N TYR A 192 -6.09 0.67 -1.49
CA TYR A 192 -6.12 1.83 -0.60
C TYR A 192 -4.92 1.87 0.31
N LEU A 193 -4.62 0.77 1.02
CA LEU A 193 -3.48 0.74 1.93
C LEU A 193 -2.16 0.95 1.19
N THR A 194 -2.05 0.45 -0.05
CA THR A 194 -0.86 0.65 -0.90
C THR A 194 -0.71 2.11 -1.33
N VAL A 195 -1.80 2.73 -1.79
CA VAL A 195 -1.80 4.11 -2.28
C VAL A 195 -1.65 5.11 -1.14
N VAL A 196 -2.54 5.06 -0.16
CA VAL A 196 -2.58 6.04 0.93
C VAL A 196 -1.41 5.81 1.90
N GLY A 197 -1.13 4.55 2.26
CA GLY A 197 0.03 4.23 3.08
C GLY A 197 1.34 4.58 2.38
N GLY A 198 1.48 4.22 1.10
CA GLY A 198 2.66 4.57 0.30
C GLY A 198 2.86 6.08 0.15
N LEU A 199 1.77 6.85 -0.04
CA LEU A 199 1.80 8.32 -0.07
C LEU A 199 2.28 8.89 1.27
N LEU A 200 1.78 8.38 2.38
CA LEU A 200 2.16 8.83 3.72
C LEU A 200 3.66 8.62 3.97
N PHE A 201 4.15 7.38 3.82
CA PHE A 201 5.58 7.08 4.00
C PHE A 201 6.46 7.83 3.00
N GLY A 202 6.02 7.93 1.74
CA GLY A 202 6.74 8.66 0.71
C GLY A 202 6.86 10.16 0.99
N ALA A 203 5.78 10.81 1.40
CA ALA A 203 5.76 12.22 1.76
C ALA A 203 6.63 12.50 2.99
N LEU A 204 6.56 11.65 4.02
CA LEU A 204 7.39 11.76 5.22
C LEU A 204 8.87 11.62 4.89
N ALA A 205 9.26 10.62 4.10
CA ALA A 205 10.67 10.42 3.71
C ALA A 205 11.25 11.60 2.93
N VAL A 206 10.48 12.17 1.99
CA VAL A 206 10.90 13.38 1.26
C VAL A 206 10.96 14.59 2.18
N GLY A 207 10.00 14.73 3.11
CA GLY A 207 9.99 15.80 4.12
C GLY A 207 11.23 15.77 5.01
N ILE A 208 11.54 14.61 5.60
CA ILE A 208 12.72 14.38 6.45
C ILE A 208 14.00 14.73 5.68
N ARG A 209 14.13 14.27 4.44
CA ARG A 209 15.30 14.58 3.60
C ARG A 209 15.45 16.08 3.30
N ARG A 210 14.34 16.80 3.09
CA ARG A 210 14.37 18.26 2.88
C ARG A 210 14.77 19.00 4.15
N LEU A 211 14.30 18.56 5.31
CA LEU A 211 14.69 19.14 6.60
C LEU A 211 16.17 18.92 6.90
N ALA A 212 16.68 17.70 6.72
CA ALA A 212 18.09 17.39 6.93
C ALA A 212 19.03 18.27 6.08
N ARG A 213 18.67 18.53 4.81
CA ARG A 213 19.44 19.42 3.92
C ARG A 213 19.41 20.88 4.35
N ARG A 214 18.27 21.37 4.85
CA ARG A 214 18.17 22.74 5.37
C ARG A 214 18.99 22.94 6.64
N GLY A 215 19.16 21.90 7.45
CA GLY A 215 20.06 21.93 8.60
C GLY A 215 21.51 22.06 8.17
N SER A 216 21.96 21.20 7.25
CA SER A 216 23.35 21.23 6.76
C SER A 216 23.73 22.55 6.09
N ASP A 217 22.82 23.20 5.37
CA ASP A 217 23.09 24.49 4.70
C ASP A 217 23.21 25.66 5.70
N ARG A 218 22.63 25.55 6.90
CA ARG A 218 22.74 26.56 7.97
C ARG A 218 24.05 26.47 8.76
N ASP A 219 24.66 25.29 8.80
CA ASP A 219 25.90 25.05 9.52
C ASP A 219 27.16 25.41 8.70
N VAL A 220 26.99 25.85 7.44
CA VAL A 220 28.08 26.43 6.63
C VAL A 220 28.24 27.90 7.01
N PRO A 221 29.37 28.33 7.63
CA PRO A 221 29.60 29.73 7.92
C PRO A 221 29.63 30.51 6.61
N THR A 222 28.65 31.40 6.41
CA THR A 222 28.75 32.42 5.36
C THR A 222 29.84 33.40 5.79
N GLY A 223 31.09 33.07 5.46
CA GLY A 223 32.22 33.95 5.68
C GLY A 223 31.92 35.29 5.01
N SER A 224 31.69 36.33 5.81
CA SER A 224 31.65 37.69 5.34
C SER A 224 33.03 38.02 4.79
N VAL A 225 33.18 37.96 3.47
CA VAL A 225 34.30 38.62 2.80
C VAL A 225 34.08 40.12 3.03
N SER A 226 34.67 40.61 4.11
CA SER A 226 34.97 42.02 4.28
C SER A 226 35.89 42.41 3.13
N ALA A 227 35.34 43.08 2.13
CA ALA A 227 36.12 43.84 1.18
C ALA A 227 36.77 44.99 1.97
N GLY A 228 38.00 44.75 2.42
CA GLY A 228 38.89 45.78 2.92
C GLY A 228 39.33 46.70 1.77
N ALA A 229 39.41 47.98 2.11
CA ALA A 229 39.74 49.16 1.32
C ALA A 229 40.98 49.04 0.42
#